data_AF-A0A329M2M4-F1
#
_entry.id   AF-A0A329M2M4-F1
#
_cell.length_a   1.000
_cell.length_b   1.000
_cell.length_c   1.000
_cell.angle_alpha   90.00
_cell.angle_beta   90.00
_cell.angle_gamma   90.00
#
_symmetry.space_group_name_H-M   'P 1'
#
loop_
_entity.id
_entity.type
_entity.pdbx_description
1 polymer ?
#
loop_
_entity_poly.entity_id
_entity_poly.type
_entity_poly.pdbx_seq_one_letter_code
_entity_poly.pdbx_strand_id
1 'polypeptide(L)' 'MVLGNCKKCGTLYIKAKSPYSNDCQVVQDEVYLQVRNYVKQNPRSTMLDIHEKTGIPISKLLELHNEDYLPFGK' A
#
# COMPACT_ATOMS: atom_id res chain seq x y z
N MET A 1 3.03 -24.50 -12.06
CA MET A 1 2.54 -23.63 -10.97
C MET A 1 3.62 -23.54 -9.91
N VAL A 2 4.04 -22.35 -9.53
CA VAL A 2 5.00 -22.15 -8.44
C VAL A 2 4.21 -21.73 -7.21
N LEU A 3 4.36 -22.44 -6.10
CA LEU A 3 3.79 -22.03 -4.82
C LEU A 3 4.76 -21.07 -4.13
N GLY A 4 4.23 -20.06 -3.46
CA GLY A 4 5.01 -19.11 -2.68
C GLY A 4 4.30 -18.75 -1.39
N ASN A 5 5.06 -18.21 -0.44
CA ASN A 5 4.51 -17.71 0.82
C ASN A 5 4.34 -16.19 0.69
N CYS A 6 3.19 -15.68 1.11
CA CYS A 6 2.94 -14.25 1.11
C CYS A 6 3.92 -13.56 2.06
N LYS A 7 4.63 -12.52 1.59
CA LYS A 7 5.58 -11.78 2.44
C LYS A 7 4.91 -11.07 3.64
N LYS A 8 3.60 -10.81 3.55
CA LYS A 8 2.84 -10.08 4.59
C LYS A 8 2.21 -10.99 5.64
N CYS A 9 1.46 -12.01 5.21
CA CYS A 9 0.71 -12.89 6.11
C CYS A 9 1.30 -14.31 6.24
N GLY A 10 2.30 -14.67 5.42
CA GLY A 10 2.90 -16.02 5.42
C GLY A 10 2.03 -17.09 4.75
N THR A 11 0.81 -16.78 4.33
CA THR A 11 -0.10 -17.74 3.68
C THR A 11 0.48 -18.28 2.38
N LEU A 12 0.38 -19.59 2.18
CA LEU A 12 0.70 -20.28 0.93
C LEU A 12 -0.29 -19.85 -0.17
N TYR A 13 0.24 -19.39 -1.30
CA TYR A 13 -0.55 -19.02 -2.48
C TYR A 13 0.14 -19.45 -3.76
N ILE A 14 -0.62 -19.53 -4.85
CA ILE A 14 -0.04 -19.76 -6.19
C ILE A 14 0.64 -18.46 -6.60
N LYS A 15 1.97 -18.50 -6.66
CA LYS A 15 2.82 -17.34 -6.93
C LYS A 15 2.55 -16.82 -8.34
N ALA A 16 2.03 -15.60 -8.41
CA ALA A 16 1.87 -14.83 -9.63
C ALA A 16 3.01 -13.79 -9.74
N LYS A 17 2.80 -12.67 -10.45
CA LYS A 17 3.78 -11.57 -10.55
C LYS A 17 4.03 -10.85 -9.22
N SER A 18 3.08 -10.89 -8.27
CA SER A 18 3.18 -10.18 -6.99
C SER A 18 3.75 -11.08 -5.88
N PRO A 19 4.52 -10.52 -4.91
CA PRO A 19 5.00 -11.25 -3.72
C PRO A 19 3.93 -11.45 -2.64
N TYR A 20 2.70 -10.96 -2.84
CA TYR A 20 1.60 -11.05 -1.89
C TYR A 20 0.53 -12.04 -2.34
N SER A 21 -0.17 -12.65 -1.38
CA SER A 21 -1.39 -13.43 -1.67
C SER A 21 -2.52 -12.52 -2.17
N ASN A 22 -3.50 -13.08 -2.87
CA ASN A 22 -4.64 -12.34 -3.42
C ASN A 22 -5.37 -11.50 -2.35
N ASP A 23 -5.59 -12.08 -1.16
CA ASP A 23 -6.21 -11.39 -0.02
C ASP A 23 -5.39 -10.17 0.43
N CYS A 24 -4.08 -10.37 0.63
CA CYS A 24 -3.19 -9.27 0.98
C CYS A 24 -3.13 -8.20 -0.12
N GLN A 25 -3.14 -8.60 -1.39
CA GLN A 25 -3.18 -7.66 -2.50
C GLN A 25 -4.43 -6.79 -2.49
N VAL A 26 -5.61 -7.36 -2.23
CA VAL A 26 -6.86 -6.59 -2.14
C VAL A 26 -6.76 -5.54 -1.03
N VAL A 27 -6.29 -5.92 0.15
CA VAL A 27 -6.10 -4.97 1.26
C VAL A 27 -5.07 -3.89 0.91
N GLN A 28 -4.01 -4.23 0.18
CA GLN A 28 -3.04 -3.23 -0.30
C GLN A 28 -3.65 -2.27 -1.31
N ASP A 29 -4.47 -2.76 -2.24
CA ASP A 29 -5.13 -1.95 -3.24
C ASP A 29 -6.14 -0.97 -2.61
N GLU A 30 -6.91 -1.43 -1.61
CA GLU A 30 -7.84 -0.58 -0.87
C GLU A 30 -7.12 0.55 -0.11
N VAL A 31 -6.05 0.22 0.61
CA VAL A 31 -5.19 1.20 1.29
C VAL A 31 -4.59 2.18 0.29
N TYR A 32 -4.11 1.67 -0.85
CA TYR A 32 -3.57 2.51 -1.91
C TYR A 32 -4.61 3.48 -2.48
N LEU A 33 -5.81 2.98 -2.80
CA LEU A 33 -6.91 3.78 -3.30
C LEU A 33 -7.32 4.88 -2.31
N GLN A 34 -7.41 4.55 -1.02
CA GLN A 34 -7.69 5.55 0.02
C GLN A 34 -6.63 6.66 0.04
N VAL A 35 -5.35 6.30 0.12
CA VAL A 35 -4.26 7.28 0.18
C VAL A 35 -4.20 8.10 -1.10
N ARG A 36 -4.32 7.45 -2.27
CA ARG A 36 -4.32 8.11 -3.57
C ARG A 36 -5.46 9.11 -3.69
N ASN A 37 -6.68 8.74 -3.29
CA ASN A 37 -7.83 9.64 -3.31
C ASN A 37 -7.65 10.81 -2.35
N TYR A 38 -7.02 10.57 -1.19
CA TYR A 38 -6.72 11.62 -0.23
C TYR A 38 -5.68 12.62 -0.77
N VAL A 39 -4.56 12.13 -1.30
CA VAL A 39 -3.50 12.94 -1.92
C VAL A 39 -4.02 13.71 -3.14
N LYS A 40 -4.90 13.10 -3.94
CA LYS A 40 -5.52 13.76 -5.10
C LYS A 40 -6.39 14.95 -4.69
N GLN A 41 -7.12 14.83 -3.58
CA GLN A 41 -7.94 15.93 -3.03
C GLN A 41 -7.09 16.95 -2.28
N ASN A 42 -5.98 16.52 -1.67
CA ASN A 42 -5.08 17.35 -0.88
C ASN A 42 -3.62 17.20 -1.36
N PRO A 43 -3.25 17.85 -2.47
CA PRO A 43 -1.93 17.69 -3.09
C PRO A 43 -0.75 18.21 -2.25
N ARG A 44 -1.02 18.94 -1.16
CA ARG A 44 -0.02 19.45 -0.20
C ARG A 44 -0.02 18.71 1.14
N SER A 45 -0.79 17.64 1.28
CA SER A 45 -0.81 16.85 2.51
C SER A 45 0.50 16.10 2.72
N THR A 46 0.97 16.12 3.95
CA THR A 46 2.17 15.38 4.37
C THR A 46 1.80 13.94 4.76
N MET A 47 2.80 13.06 4.90
CA MET A 47 2.57 11.70 5.39
C MET A 47 1.91 11.66 6.79
N LEU A 48 2.21 12.66 7.64
CA LEU A 48 1.56 12.82 8.94
C LEU A 48 0.07 13.13 8.79
N ASP A 49 -0.29 14.08 7.92
CA ASP A 49 -1.69 14.45 7.68
C ASP A 49 -2.49 13.27 7.12
N ILE A 50 -1.90 12.50 6.20
CA ILE A 50 -2.51 11.26 5.69
C ILE A 50 -2.70 10.25 6.81
N HIS A 51 -1.68 10.04 7.66
CA HIS A 51 -1.77 9.12 8.80
C HIS A 51 -2.90 9.51 9.76
N GLU A 52 -2.99 10.79 10.13
CA GLU A 52 -4.02 11.28 11.04
C GLU A 52 -5.43 11.15 10.44
N LYS A 53 -5.57 11.30 9.12
CA LYS A 53 -6.88 11.30 8.45
C LYS A 53 -7.35 9.93 7.99
N THR A 54 -6.43 9.08 7.54
CA THR A 54 -6.74 7.72 7.05
C THR A 54 -6.52 6.65 8.10
N GLY A 55 -5.81 6.96 9.19
CA GLY A 55 -5.42 5.98 10.22
C GLY A 55 -4.34 5.00 9.76
N ILE A 56 -3.82 5.13 8.54
CA ILE A 56 -2.82 4.24 7.98
C ILE A 56 -1.46 4.55 8.60
N PRO A 57 -0.74 3.56 9.15
CA PRO A 57 0.54 3.81 9.82
C PRO A 57 1.58 4.39 8.85
N ILE A 58 2.38 5.34 9.35
CA ILE A 58 3.42 6.04 8.56
C ILE A 58 4.40 5.06 7.92
N SER A 59 4.77 3.98 8.62
CA SER A 59 5.62 2.91 8.07
C SER A 59 5.04 2.32 6.77
N LYS A 60 3.72 2.17 6.71
CA LYS A 60 3.04 1.66 5.51
C LYS A 60 3.06 2.69 4.39
N LEU A 61 2.80 3.96 4.70
CA LEU A 61 2.89 5.05 3.72
C LEU A 61 4.31 5.18 3.12
N LEU A 62 5.35 4.95 3.93
CA LEU A 62 6.74 4.90 3.49
C LEU A 62 7.03 3.72 2.55
N GLU A 63 6.50 2.53 2.83
CA GLU A 63 6.61 1.40 1.89
C GLU A 63 5.96 1.73 0.54
N LEU A 64 4.75 2.31 0.56
CA LEU A 64 4.05 2.72 -0.66
C LEU A 64 4.80 3.82 -1.44
N HIS A 65 5.49 4.73 -0.75
CA HIS A 65 6.32 5.74 -1.40
C HIS A 65 7.54 5.13 -2.10
N ASN A 66 8.25 4.22 -1.42
CA ASN A 66 9.46 3.58 -1.96
C ASN A 66 9.17 2.71 -3.19
N GLU A 67 7.97 2.14 -3.27
CA GLU A 67 7.53 1.38 -4.45
C GLU A 67 7.02 2.28 -5.61
N ASP A 68 7.26 3.61 -5.56
CA ASP A 68 6.91 4.61 -6.60
C ASP A 68 5.39 4.76 -6.85
N TYR A 69 4.54 4.22 -5.98
CA TYR A 69 3.09 4.25 -6.19
C TYR A 69 2.45 5.63 -5.89
N LEU A 70 3.14 6.50 -5.15
CA LEU A 70 2.62 7.80 -4.70
C LEU A 70 3.60 8.96 -4.99
N PRO A 71 3.22 9.95 -5.81
CA PRO A 71 3.97 11.19 -5.95
C PRO A 71 3.65 12.10 -4.76
N PHE A 72 4.48 12.07 -3.72
CA PHE A 72 4.43 13.11 -2.70
C PHE A 72 5.01 14.41 -3.29
N GLY A 73 4.35 15.53 -3.01
CA GLY A 73 4.77 16.84 -3.48
C GLY A 73 6.22 17.14 -3.10
N LYS A 74 7.02 17.53 -4.11
CA LYS A 74 8.34 18.15 -3.93
C LYS A 74 8.23 19.44 -3.13
#